data_AF-A0A127JNX4-F1
#
_entry.id   AF-A0A127JNX4-F1
#
_cell.length_a   1.000
_cell.length_b   1.000
_cell.length_c   1.000
_cell.angle_alpha   90.00
_cell.angle_beta   90.00
_cell.angle_gamma   90.00
#
_symmetry.space_group_name_H-M   'P 1'
#
loop_
_entity.id
_entity.type
_entity.pdbx_description
1 polymer ?
#
loop_
_entity_poly.entity_id
_entity_poly.type
_entity_poly.pdbx_seq_one_letter_code
_entity_poly.pdbx_strand_id
1 'polypeptide(L)'
;MQNGSLLAAVDLGSNSFRLEIGRLEHGQIRRTEYIKETVRQGSGLDASRNLTQEAMQRGWDCLARFAERLAGFRRSQVRAVATQTLREARNRDAFLAQAHRTLGFPIDVISGTEEARLIYQGVAHLLPQSDEQRLVVDIGGRSTELILGQHVDANLMASYRVGSVAWSMRYFPQGALTHEAFDEAELAAQAVLEEALDAYERDRWEVAYGSSGTIGAVADIVAAAGGPAGLITREDLDRLRAELVASGHVDKVRLPSLKDDRRPVIGGGLSVLRAVFDTLQIDSMQAAQGALRHGVLYDMLDREQPVTDMRSTTVKRLCAKFDADAAQAARVAAAACTLLRQLRHADDDQVLARHERKLSWAAQLHEIGSTVSHSDYHKHGAYILDNTDAPGFAAHELHRLGQLVLGHRGKLRKLDIDFGDEPFVHQLACIRLAVILCHARRDPELRGLQLSGGDRSMTLKLPAAWSAKHPQSAWLLREEAAAWQKTPWAFELG
;
A
#
# COMPACT_ATOMS: atom_id res chain seq x y z
N MET A 1 18.69 5.42 4.90
CA MET A 1 19.39 4.14 5.13
C MET A 1 20.85 4.31 4.72
N GLN A 2 21.78 3.55 5.30
CA GLN A 2 23.21 3.69 4.97
C GLN A 2 23.60 2.81 3.78
N ASN A 3 24.63 3.21 3.03
CA ASN A 3 25.24 2.38 2.00
C ASN A 3 25.66 1.02 2.59
N GLY A 4 25.42 -0.07 1.87
CA GLY A 4 25.64 -1.45 2.31
C GLY A 4 24.48 -2.08 3.09
N SER A 5 23.41 -1.33 3.41
CA SER A 5 22.22 -1.85 4.10
C SER A 5 21.53 -2.94 3.27
N LEU A 6 21.15 -4.04 3.92
CA LEU A 6 20.28 -5.05 3.34
C LEU A 6 18.81 -4.66 3.52
N LEU A 7 18.03 -4.90 2.46
CA LEU A 7 16.59 -4.71 2.42
C LEU A 7 15.91 -5.94 1.84
N ALA A 8 14.74 -6.26 2.35
CA ALA A 8 13.94 -7.38 1.89
C ALA A 8 12.50 -6.96 1.60
N ALA A 9 12.01 -7.37 0.43
CA ALA A 9 10.61 -7.28 0.05
C ALA A 9 10.00 -8.68 -0.02
N VAL A 10 8.90 -8.87 0.69
CA VAL A 10 8.10 -10.09 0.65
C VAL A 10 6.76 -9.77 -0.02
N ASP A 11 6.41 -10.51 -1.06
CA ASP A 11 5.19 -10.34 -1.85
C ASP A 11 4.34 -11.62 -1.74
N LEU A 12 3.18 -11.51 -1.08
CA LEU A 12 2.19 -12.57 -0.92
C LEU A 12 1.15 -12.47 -2.04
N GLY A 13 1.55 -12.88 -3.25
CA GLY A 13 0.70 -12.89 -4.43
C GLY A 13 -0.24 -14.10 -4.54
N SER A 14 -1.16 -14.06 -5.51
CA SER A 14 -2.16 -15.13 -5.69
C SER A 14 -1.59 -16.48 -6.12
N ASN A 15 -0.60 -16.50 -7.02
CA ASN A 15 -0.03 -17.75 -7.53
C ASN A 15 1.23 -18.18 -6.76
N SER A 16 2.08 -17.20 -6.42
CA SER A 16 3.38 -17.44 -5.83
C SER A 16 3.65 -16.39 -4.76
N PHE A 17 4.32 -16.82 -3.70
CA PHE A 17 4.95 -15.91 -2.75
C PHE A 17 6.40 -15.71 -3.17
N ARG A 18 6.93 -14.53 -2.90
CA ARG A 18 8.26 -14.13 -3.34
C ARG A 18 8.98 -13.36 -2.25
N LEU A 19 10.26 -13.66 -2.10
CA LEU A 19 11.19 -12.92 -1.25
C LEU A 19 12.32 -12.40 -2.14
N GLU A 20 12.57 -11.11 -2.07
CA GLU A 20 13.67 -10.46 -2.75
C GLU A 20 14.51 -9.69 -1.75
N ILE A 21 15.80 -10.02 -1.67
CA ILE A 21 16.77 -9.34 -0.82
C ILE A 21 17.71 -8.56 -1.73
N GLY A 22 17.89 -7.28 -1.41
CA GLY A 22 18.81 -6.39 -2.10
C GLY A 22 19.74 -5.69 -1.12
N ARG A 23 20.92 -5.32 -1.62
CA ARG A 23 21.87 -4.46 -0.93
C ARG A 23 21.83 -3.07 -1.55
N LEU A 24 21.68 -2.05 -0.72
CA LEU A 24 21.79 -0.66 -1.16
C LEU A 24 23.27 -0.34 -1.43
N GLU A 25 23.62 -0.06 -2.68
CA GLU A 25 24.95 0.32 -3.13
C GLU A 25 24.84 1.63 -3.94
N HIS A 26 25.37 2.74 -3.41
CA HIS A 26 25.40 4.05 -4.07
C HIS A 26 24.03 4.54 -4.58
N GLY A 27 22.97 4.31 -3.80
CA GLY A 27 21.60 4.71 -4.15
C GLY A 27 20.87 3.72 -5.06
N GLN A 28 21.53 2.65 -5.52
CA GLN A 28 20.92 1.57 -6.29
C GLN A 28 20.77 0.32 -5.45
N ILE A 29 19.74 -0.47 -5.74
CA ILE A 29 19.51 -1.73 -5.03
C ILE A 29 20.01 -2.87 -5.90
N ARG A 30 21.08 -3.51 -5.46
CA ARG A 30 21.61 -4.71 -6.11
C ARG A 30 20.99 -5.95 -5.48
N ARG A 31 20.28 -6.76 -6.26
CA ARG A 31 19.72 -8.04 -5.80
C ARG A 31 20.83 -8.96 -5.30
N THR A 32 20.70 -9.44 -4.07
CA THR A 32 21.58 -10.46 -3.48
C THR A 32 20.92 -11.82 -3.47
N GLU A 33 19.60 -11.88 -3.25
CA GLU A 33 18.87 -13.14 -3.19
C GLU A 33 17.45 -12.97 -3.75
N TYR A 34 16.95 -14.02 -4.39
CA TYR A 34 15.58 -14.09 -4.87
C TYR A 34 15.04 -15.50 -4.71
N ILE A 35 13.92 -15.61 -4.00
CA ILE A 35 13.20 -16.85 -3.78
C ILE A 35 11.78 -16.66 -4.29
N LYS A 36 11.31 -17.62 -5.09
CA LYS A 36 9.93 -17.72 -5.55
C LYS A 36 9.40 -19.09 -5.18
N GLU A 37 8.25 -19.13 -4.53
CA GLU A 37 7.58 -20.37 -4.20
C GLU A 37 6.13 -20.35 -4.69
N THR A 38 5.70 -21.44 -5.33
CA THR A 38 4.35 -21.56 -5.89
C THR A 38 3.38 -22.08 -4.83
N VAL A 39 2.74 -21.14 -4.11
CA VAL A 39 1.79 -21.41 -3.02
C VAL A 39 0.36 -21.66 -3.54
N ARG A 40 0.01 -21.03 -4.66
CA ARG A 40 -1.35 -21.02 -5.25
C ARG A 40 -2.41 -20.61 -4.23
N GLN A 41 -2.15 -19.55 -3.47
CA GLN A 41 -3.08 -19.03 -2.46
C GLN A 41 -4.44 -18.67 -3.08
N GLY A 42 -4.43 -18.10 -4.29
CA GLY A 42 -5.61 -17.62 -4.99
C GLY A 42 -6.55 -18.71 -5.50
N SER A 43 -6.08 -19.94 -5.71
CA SER A 43 -6.94 -21.09 -6.03
C SER A 43 -7.53 -21.74 -4.76
N GLY A 44 -7.10 -21.29 -3.58
CA GLY A 44 -7.58 -21.76 -2.29
C GLY A 44 -8.76 -20.98 -1.73
N LEU A 45 -9.39 -20.10 -2.52
CA LEU A 45 -10.61 -19.41 -2.14
C LEU A 45 -11.82 -20.27 -2.49
N ASP A 46 -12.68 -20.54 -1.51
CA ASP A 46 -13.96 -21.22 -1.71
C ASP A 46 -15.03 -20.28 -2.31
N ALA A 47 -16.23 -20.82 -2.56
CA ALA A 47 -17.37 -20.06 -3.08
C ALA A 47 -17.81 -18.90 -2.15
N SER A 48 -17.51 -18.99 -0.85
CA SER A 48 -17.79 -17.95 0.14
C SER A 48 -16.65 -16.94 0.30
N ARG A 49 -15.60 -17.03 -0.52
CA ARG A 49 -14.36 -16.25 -0.44
C ARG A 49 -13.62 -16.43 0.89
N ASN A 50 -13.67 -17.63 1.46
CA ASN A 50 -12.78 -18.01 2.55
C ASN A 50 -11.58 -18.77 1.98
N LEU A 51 -10.41 -18.53 2.55
CA LEU A 51 -9.25 -19.40 2.32
C LEU A 51 -9.49 -20.75 2.97
N THR A 52 -9.25 -21.83 2.23
CA THR A 52 -9.24 -23.19 2.77
C THR A 52 -8.06 -23.38 3.73
N GLN A 53 -8.23 -24.29 4.69
CA GLN A 53 -7.16 -24.61 5.66
C GLN A 53 -5.88 -25.08 4.96
N GLU A 54 -6.00 -25.87 3.90
CA GLU A 54 -4.86 -26.33 3.10
C GLU A 54 -4.12 -25.16 2.46
N ALA A 55 -4.85 -24.19 1.89
CA ALA A 55 -4.23 -23.00 1.31
C ALA A 55 -3.57 -22.12 2.37
N MET A 56 -4.17 -21.97 3.55
CA MET A 56 -3.53 -21.27 4.67
C MET A 56 -2.23 -21.96 5.10
N GLN A 57 -2.24 -23.28 5.25
CA GLN A 57 -1.07 -24.05 5.67
C GLN A 57 0.09 -23.91 4.66
N ARG A 58 -0.16 -24.06 3.36
CA ARG A 58 0.87 -23.83 2.33
C ARG A 58 1.48 -22.43 2.41
N GLY A 59 0.64 -21.42 2.65
CA GLY A 59 1.09 -20.05 2.85
C GLY A 59 1.99 -19.88 4.07
N TRP A 60 1.60 -20.45 5.22
CA TRP A 60 2.40 -20.40 6.45
C TRP A 60 3.72 -21.16 6.32
N ASP A 61 3.71 -22.33 5.68
CA ASP A 61 4.93 -23.11 5.45
C ASP A 61 5.94 -22.32 4.60
N CYS A 62 5.46 -21.63 3.56
CA CYS A 62 6.29 -20.75 2.73
C CYS A 62 6.86 -19.58 3.55
N LEU A 63 6.03 -18.94 4.37
CA LEU A 63 6.47 -17.83 5.24
C LEU A 63 7.48 -18.28 6.28
N ALA A 64 7.40 -19.52 6.79
CA ALA A 64 8.38 -20.08 7.70
C ALA A 64 9.76 -20.18 7.04
N ARG A 65 9.83 -20.64 5.78
CA ARG A 65 11.07 -20.67 5.00
C ARG A 65 11.61 -19.26 4.71
N PHE A 66 10.73 -18.29 4.46
CA PHE A 66 11.16 -16.90 4.30
C PHE A 66 11.71 -16.32 5.61
N ALA A 67 11.09 -16.66 6.76
CA ALA A 67 11.56 -16.22 8.07
C ALA A 67 12.99 -16.69 8.36
N GLU A 68 13.35 -17.91 7.98
CA GLU A 68 14.74 -18.42 8.10
C GLU A 68 15.74 -17.53 7.35
N ARG A 69 15.38 -17.07 6.14
CA ARG A 69 16.22 -16.18 5.33
C ARG A 69 16.28 -14.75 5.84
N LEU A 70 15.23 -14.32 6.54
CA LEU A 70 15.11 -12.99 7.12
C LEU A 70 15.67 -12.92 8.56
N ALA A 71 16.23 -14.02 9.08
CA ALA A 71 16.86 -14.04 10.39
C ALA A 71 17.95 -12.97 10.48
N GLY A 72 17.87 -12.14 11.52
CA GLY A 72 18.81 -11.03 11.75
C GLY A 72 18.45 -9.70 11.06
N PHE A 73 17.42 -9.65 10.22
CA PHE A 73 16.92 -8.38 9.69
C PHE A 73 16.18 -7.58 10.77
N ARG A 74 16.37 -6.25 10.78
CA ARG A 74 15.57 -5.34 11.61
C ARG A 74 14.21 -5.10 10.96
N ARG A 75 13.20 -4.72 11.75
CA ARG A 75 11.86 -4.38 11.26
C ARG A 75 11.85 -3.32 10.15
N SER A 76 12.75 -2.34 10.19
CA SER A 76 12.85 -1.31 9.15
C SER A 76 13.48 -1.80 7.84
N GLN A 77 14.07 -3.01 7.84
CA GLN A 77 14.74 -3.60 6.69
C GLN A 77 13.89 -4.63 5.94
N VAL A 78 12.70 -4.94 6.43
CA VAL A 78 11.78 -5.89 5.79
C VAL A 78 10.44 -5.23 5.60
N ARG A 79 9.90 -5.34 4.38
CA ARG A 79 8.51 -5.00 4.10
C ARG A 79 7.82 -6.16 3.41
N ALA A 80 6.80 -6.69 4.07
CA ALA A 80 5.95 -7.72 3.52
C ALA A 80 4.61 -7.11 3.11
N VAL A 81 4.18 -7.39 1.88
CA VAL A 81 2.90 -6.94 1.34
C VAL A 81 2.08 -8.13 0.86
N ALA A 82 0.77 -8.03 0.99
CA ALA A 82 -0.17 -8.99 0.46
C ALA A 82 -1.19 -8.31 -0.44
N THR A 83 -1.54 -8.99 -1.53
CA THR A 83 -2.28 -8.38 -2.64
C THR A 83 -3.68 -9.00 -2.78
N GLN A 84 -4.17 -9.13 -4.01
CA GLN A 84 -5.57 -9.42 -4.33
C GLN A 84 -6.20 -10.58 -3.55
N THR A 85 -5.49 -11.69 -3.37
CA THR A 85 -6.08 -12.86 -2.67
C THR A 85 -6.44 -12.55 -1.23
N LEU A 86 -5.56 -11.87 -0.47
CA LEU A 86 -5.86 -11.50 0.91
C LEU A 86 -6.78 -10.28 1.01
N ARG A 87 -6.85 -9.44 -0.03
CA ARG A 87 -7.91 -8.41 -0.13
C ARG A 87 -9.30 -9.03 -0.19
N GLU A 88 -9.46 -10.13 -0.92
CA GLU A 88 -10.75 -10.80 -1.15
C GLU A 88 -11.17 -11.76 -0.03
N ALA A 89 -10.21 -12.36 0.68
CA ALA A 89 -10.47 -13.38 1.68
C ALA A 89 -11.22 -12.80 2.90
N ARG A 90 -12.43 -13.32 3.16
CA ARG A 90 -13.24 -12.91 4.32
C ARG A 90 -12.62 -13.30 5.66
N ASN A 91 -11.90 -14.42 5.68
CA ASN A 91 -11.17 -14.92 6.84
C ASN A 91 -9.67 -14.55 6.81
N ARG A 92 -9.29 -13.46 6.12
CA ARG A 92 -7.87 -13.04 6.02
C ARG A 92 -7.23 -12.79 7.38
N ASP A 93 -7.97 -12.28 8.36
CA ASP A 93 -7.39 -11.90 9.66
C ASP A 93 -6.91 -13.15 10.43
N ALA A 94 -7.59 -14.30 10.25
CA ALA A 94 -7.14 -15.58 10.79
C ALA A 94 -5.82 -16.03 10.15
N PHE A 95 -5.69 -15.87 8.83
CA PHE A 95 -4.43 -16.14 8.13
C PHE A 95 -3.30 -15.20 8.58
N LEU A 96 -3.57 -13.90 8.63
CA LEU A 96 -2.60 -12.85 8.96
C LEU A 96 -2.10 -12.98 10.40
N ALA A 97 -2.96 -13.31 11.37
CA ALA A 97 -2.56 -13.49 12.76
C ALA A 97 -1.44 -14.53 12.91
N GLN A 98 -1.54 -15.67 12.22
CA GLN A 98 -0.49 -16.68 12.20
C GLN A 98 0.68 -16.26 11.30
N ALA A 99 0.40 -15.69 10.13
CA ALA A 99 1.42 -15.25 9.18
C ALA A 99 2.40 -14.22 9.78
N HIS A 100 1.90 -13.25 10.57
CA HIS A 100 2.74 -12.29 11.28
C HIS A 100 3.69 -12.97 12.27
N ARG A 101 3.20 -13.95 13.03
CA ARG A 101 4.02 -14.71 13.98
C ARG A 101 5.06 -15.58 13.27
N THR A 102 4.66 -16.25 12.19
CA THR A 102 5.53 -17.14 11.43
C THR A 102 6.63 -16.36 10.70
N LEU A 103 6.29 -15.24 10.05
CA LEU A 103 7.26 -14.42 9.33
C LEU A 103 8.17 -13.62 10.27
N GLY A 104 7.66 -13.22 11.44
CA GLY A 104 8.33 -12.33 12.38
C GLY A 104 8.27 -10.84 12.00
N PHE A 105 7.56 -10.51 10.92
CA PHE A 105 7.41 -9.14 10.40
C PHE A 105 5.93 -8.80 10.11
N PRO A 106 5.55 -7.52 10.20
CA PRO A 106 4.22 -7.09 9.77
C PRO A 106 4.04 -7.34 8.27
N ILE A 107 2.82 -7.73 7.91
CA ILE A 107 2.37 -8.00 6.53
C ILE A 107 1.25 -7.01 6.23
N ASP A 108 1.48 -6.16 5.24
CA ASP A 108 0.54 -5.11 4.85
C ASP A 108 -0.34 -5.60 3.71
N VAL A 109 -1.65 -5.71 3.95
CA VAL A 109 -2.61 -5.85 2.84
C VAL A 109 -2.75 -4.50 2.16
N ILE A 110 -2.22 -4.38 0.94
CA ILE A 110 -2.22 -3.13 0.18
C ILE A 110 -3.44 -3.05 -0.75
N SER A 111 -3.96 -1.84 -1.00
CA SER A 111 -5.02 -1.63 -1.99
C SER A 111 -4.51 -1.90 -3.41
N GLY A 112 -5.42 -2.11 -4.36
CA GLY A 112 -5.04 -2.29 -5.77
C GLY A 112 -4.31 -1.06 -6.32
N THR A 113 -4.73 0.15 -5.92
CA THR A 113 -4.09 1.41 -6.30
C THR A 113 -2.66 1.52 -5.75
N GLU A 114 -2.42 1.10 -4.51
CA GLU A 114 -1.07 1.09 -3.93
C GLU A 114 -0.18 0.00 -4.56
N GLU A 115 -0.75 -1.16 -4.90
CA GLU A 115 -0.05 -2.19 -5.68
C GLU A 115 0.38 -1.66 -7.05
N ALA A 116 -0.53 -1.02 -7.79
CA ALA A 116 -0.25 -0.39 -9.07
C ALA A 116 0.86 0.68 -8.97
N ARG A 117 0.83 1.52 -7.94
CA ARG A 117 1.88 2.51 -7.69
C ARG A 117 3.25 1.88 -7.50
N LEU A 118 3.32 0.86 -6.63
CA LEU A 118 4.57 0.17 -6.34
C LEU A 118 5.07 -0.60 -7.58
N ILE A 119 4.19 -1.21 -8.36
CA ILE A 119 4.54 -1.81 -9.65
C ILE A 119 5.20 -0.78 -10.56
N TYR A 120 4.55 0.38 -10.77
CA TYR A 120 5.06 1.45 -11.61
C TYR A 120 6.41 1.96 -11.10
N GLN A 121 6.54 2.20 -9.80
CA GLN A 121 7.81 2.61 -9.19
C GLN A 121 8.91 1.57 -9.47
N GLY A 122 8.60 0.29 -9.34
CA GLY A 122 9.55 -0.79 -9.61
C GLY A 122 9.98 -0.87 -11.08
N VAL A 123 9.07 -0.62 -12.02
CA VAL A 123 9.35 -0.57 -13.47
C VAL A 123 10.15 0.68 -13.82
N ALA A 124 9.68 1.85 -13.40
CA ALA A 124 10.28 3.14 -13.73
C ALA A 124 11.75 3.28 -13.29
N HIS A 125 12.12 2.71 -12.14
CA HIS A 125 13.50 2.74 -11.64
C HIS A 125 14.47 1.83 -12.41
N LEU A 126 13.97 0.89 -13.20
CA LEU A 126 14.78 -0.03 -14.00
C LEU A 126 14.75 0.31 -15.49
N LEU A 127 13.84 1.20 -15.91
CA LEU A 127 13.84 1.76 -17.25
C LEU A 127 14.87 2.90 -17.36
N PRO A 128 15.42 3.14 -18.56
CA PRO A 128 16.17 4.36 -18.84
C PRO A 128 15.33 5.61 -18.51
N GLN A 129 16.02 6.68 -18.11
CA GLN A 129 15.37 7.98 -17.97
C GLN A 129 14.98 8.52 -19.34
N SER A 130 13.70 8.80 -19.52
CA SER A 130 13.13 9.40 -20.73
C SER A 130 11.92 10.25 -20.33
N ASP A 131 11.53 11.16 -21.23
CA ASP A 131 10.30 11.96 -21.13
C ASP A 131 9.07 11.21 -21.67
N GLU A 132 9.16 9.89 -21.90
CA GLU A 132 8.09 9.16 -22.55
C GLU A 132 6.85 9.02 -21.66
N GLN A 133 5.67 9.12 -22.26
CA GLN A 133 4.42 8.77 -21.58
C GLN A 133 4.23 7.27 -21.61
N ARG A 134 4.18 6.65 -20.43
CA ARG A 134 4.22 5.19 -20.26
C ARG A 134 2.85 4.66 -19.87
N LEU A 135 2.40 3.64 -20.59
CA LEU A 135 1.40 2.71 -20.09
C LEU A 135 2.13 1.51 -19.48
N VAL A 136 1.92 1.23 -18.21
CA VAL A 136 2.43 0.02 -17.55
C VAL A 136 1.26 -0.90 -17.23
N VAL A 137 1.37 -2.16 -17.64
CA VAL A 137 0.38 -3.22 -17.40
C VAL A 137 1.02 -4.34 -16.60
N ASP A 138 0.43 -4.72 -15.46
CA ASP A 138 0.83 -5.93 -14.73
C ASP A 138 -0.32 -6.92 -14.72
N ILE A 139 -0.10 -8.14 -15.24
CA ILE A 139 -1.10 -9.21 -15.19
C ILE A 139 -0.72 -10.17 -14.07
N GLY A 140 -1.41 -10.01 -12.95
CA GLY A 140 -1.31 -10.88 -11.78
C GLY A 140 -2.08 -12.19 -11.92
N GLY A 141 -2.26 -12.86 -10.78
CA GLY A 141 -3.06 -14.09 -10.72
C GLY A 141 -4.57 -13.83 -10.66
N ARG A 142 -4.99 -12.78 -9.95
CA ARG A 142 -6.41 -12.45 -9.74
C ARG A 142 -6.76 -10.97 -10.03
N SER A 143 -5.75 -10.14 -10.26
CA SER A 143 -5.91 -8.75 -10.66
C SER A 143 -4.95 -8.39 -11.78
N THR A 144 -5.29 -7.31 -12.48
CA THR A 144 -4.48 -6.65 -13.50
C THR A 144 -4.42 -5.17 -13.15
N GLU A 145 -3.22 -4.63 -13.05
CA GLU A 145 -2.99 -3.22 -12.77
C GLU A 145 -2.67 -2.47 -14.06
N LEU A 146 -3.32 -1.33 -14.27
CA LEU A 146 -3.05 -0.40 -15.37
C LEU A 146 -2.55 0.92 -14.80
N ILE A 147 -1.43 1.42 -15.32
CA ILE A 147 -0.82 2.67 -14.86
C ILE A 147 -0.44 3.55 -16.05
N LEU A 148 -0.87 4.81 -16.03
CA LEU A 148 -0.24 5.86 -16.84
C LEU A 148 0.74 6.63 -15.97
N GLY A 149 1.95 6.84 -16.48
CA GLY A 149 2.95 7.61 -15.78
C GLY A 149 4.00 8.20 -16.70
N GLN A 150 4.80 9.09 -16.14
CA GLN A 150 5.98 9.67 -16.78
C GLN A 150 7.09 9.73 -15.73
N HIS A 151 8.34 9.48 -16.15
CA HIS A 151 9.46 9.36 -15.21
C HIS A 151 9.18 8.35 -14.09
N VAL A 152 9.30 8.76 -12.82
CA VAL A 152 8.98 7.97 -11.63
C VAL A 152 7.57 8.23 -11.08
N ASP A 153 6.83 9.16 -11.68
CA ASP A 153 5.51 9.56 -11.20
C ASP A 153 4.41 8.74 -11.90
N ALA A 154 3.56 8.12 -11.09
CA ALA A 154 2.35 7.44 -11.55
C ALA A 154 1.18 8.43 -11.50
N ASN A 155 0.66 8.82 -12.66
CA ASN A 155 -0.39 9.85 -12.80
C ASN A 155 -1.79 9.26 -12.65
N LEU A 156 -2.03 8.10 -13.24
CA LEU A 156 -3.32 7.40 -13.19
C LEU A 156 -3.06 5.92 -12.90
N MET A 157 -3.80 5.36 -11.95
CA MET A 157 -3.62 3.99 -11.48
C MET A 157 -4.97 3.34 -11.24
N ALA A 158 -5.13 2.11 -11.70
CA ALA A 158 -6.31 1.29 -11.49
C ALA A 158 -5.91 -0.19 -11.36
N SER A 159 -6.72 -0.94 -10.63
CA SER A 159 -6.57 -2.39 -10.46
C SER A 159 -7.91 -3.06 -10.73
N TYR A 160 -7.94 -3.93 -11.72
CA TYR A 160 -9.13 -4.62 -12.19
C TYR A 160 -9.11 -6.07 -11.72
N ARG A 161 -10.27 -6.63 -11.40
CA ARG A 161 -10.41 -8.01 -10.89
C ARG A 161 -10.41 -9.05 -12.01
N VAL A 162 -9.38 -8.99 -12.84
CA VAL A 162 -9.12 -9.89 -13.97
C VAL A 162 -7.68 -10.37 -13.87
N GLY A 163 -7.40 -11.66 -14.08
CA GLY A 163 -6.05 -12.17 -13.89
C GLY A 163 -5.91 -13.64 -14.24
N SER A 164 -4.68 -14.06 -14.50
CA SER A 164 -4.35 -15.36 -15.12
C SER A 164 -4.94 -16.59 -14.40
N VAL A 165 -4.83 -16.66 -13.06
CA VAL A 165 -5.34 -17.79 -12.26
C VAL A 165 -6.86 -17.78 -12.25
N ALA A 166 -7.48 -16.63 -11.96
CA ALA A 166 -8.94 -16.50 -11.90
C ALA A 166 -9.58 -16.83 -13.26
N TRP A 167 -8.98 -16.36 -14.36
CA TRP A 167 -9.46 -16.62 -15.71
C TRP A 167 -9.29 -18.08 -16.12
N SER A 168 -8.10 -18.66 -15.88
CA SER A 168 -7.86 -20.08 -16.20
C SER A 168 -8.83 -21.00 -15.47
N MET A 169 -9.09 -20.76 -14.18
CA MET A 169 -10.03 -21.58 -13.42
C MET A 169 -11.47 -21.46 -13.92
N ARG A 170 -11.87 -20.29 -14.43
CA ARG A 170 -13.25 -20.02 -14.81
C ARG A 170 -13.57 -20.46 -16.24
N TYR A 171 -12.70 -20.14 -17.20
CA TYR A 171 -13.00 -20.30 -18.63
C TYR A 171 -12.29 -21.48 -19.28
N PHE A 172 -11.32 -22.07 -18.61
CA PHE A 172 -10.61 -23.26 -19.09
C PHE A 172 -10.77 -24.43 -18.10
N PRO A 173 -12.02 -24.82 -17.78
CA PRO A 173 -12.28 -25.90 -16.83
C PRO A 173 -11.60 -27.19 -17.30
N GLN A 174 -11.05 -27.93 -16.33
CA GLN A 174 -10.20 -29.09 -16.57
C GLN A 174 -8.97 -28.86 -17.48
N GLY A 175 -8.67 -27.62 -17.90
CA GLY A 175 -7.55 -27.31 -18.78
C GLY A 175 -7.83 -27.46 -20.27
N ALA A 176 -9.09 -27.52 -20.69
CA ALA A 176 -9.47 -27.56 -22.12
C ALA A 176 -9.15 -26.22 -22.81
N LEU A 177 -8.47 -26.25 -23.96
CA LEU A 177 -8.06 -25.07 -24.74
C LEU A 177 -8.77 -25.07 -26.09
N THR A 178 -10.04 -24.66 -26.15
CA THR A 178 -10.82 -24.57 -27.39
C THR A 178 -10.95 -23.14 -27.89
N HIS A 179 -11.36 -22.95 -29.15
CA HIS A 179 -11.62 -21.62 -29.70
C HIS A 179 -12.66 -20.87 -28.88
N GLU A 180 -13.77 -21.53 -28.55
CA GLU A 180 -14.90 -20.96 -27.81
C GLU A 180 -14.49 -20.55 -26.39
N ALA A 181 -13.66 -21.36 -25.72
CA ALA A 181 -13.14 -21.04 -24.40
C ALA A 181 -12.28 -19.77 -24.40
N PHE A 182 -11.43 -19.59 -25.43
CA PHE A 182 -10.67 -18.35 -25.58
C PHE A 182 -11.57 -17.16 -25.92
N ASP A 183 -12.52 -17.32 -26.84
CA ASP A 183 -13.44 -16.22 -27.22
C ASP A 183 -14.24 -15.74 -26.01
N GLU A 184 -14.77 -16.66 -25.20
CA GLU A 184 -15.49 -16.33 -23.96
C GLU A 184 -14.57 -15.66 -22.93
N ALA A 185 -13.37 -16.19 -22.73
CA ALA A 185 -12.40 -15.65 -21.78
C ALA A 185 -11.96 -14.22 -22.16
N GLU A 186 -11.70 -13.98 -23.44
CA GLU A 186 -11.29 -12.67 -23.96
C GLU A 186 -12.42 -11.66 -23.87
N LEU A 187 -13.63 -12.02 -24.33
CA LEU A 187 -14.81 -11.16 -24.24
C LEU A 187 -15.10 -10.77 -22.79
N ALA A 188 -15.02 -11.73 -21.87
CA ALA A 188 -15.24 -11.45 -20.46
C ALA A 188 -14.15 -10.56 -19.85
N ALA A 189 -12.89 -10.69 -20.30
CA ALA A 189 -11.80 -9.82 -19.85
C ALA A 189 -11.99 -8.40 -20.37
N GLN A 190 -12.37 -8.25 -21.65
CA GLN A 190 -12.71 -6.95 -22.24
C GLN A 190 -13.85 -6.28 -21.46
N ALA A 191 -14.93 -7.00 -21.16
CA ALA A 191 -16.05 -6.47 -20.38
C ALA A 191 -15.65 -5.95 -18.98
N VAL A 192 -14.67 -6.58 -18.32
CA VAL A 192 -14.12 -6.06 -17.05
C VAL A 192 -13.23 -4.84 -17.25
N LEU A 193 -12.55 -4.75 -18.38
CA LEU A 193 -11.64 -3.65 -18.73
C LEU A 193 -12.36 -2.48 -19.43
N GLU A 194 -13.66 -2.58 -19.73
CA GLU A 194 -14.45 -1.49 -20.31
C GLU A 194 -14.38 -0.20 -19.47
N GLU A 195 -14.36 -0.33 -18.13
CA GLU A 195 -14.17 0.80 -17.20
C GLU A 195 -12.85 1.55 -17.42
N ALA A 196 -11.87 0.93 -18.07
CA ALA A 196 -10.57 1.53 -18.37
C ALA A 196 -10.56 2.38 -19.65
N LEU A 197 -11.52 2.20 -20.57
CA LEU A 197 -11.46 2.77 -21.92
C LEU A 197 -11.28 4.30 -21.91
N ASP A 198 -12.12 5.00 -21.16
CA ASP A 198 -12.10 6.47 -21.09
C ASP A 198 -10.86 7.00 -20.38
N ALA A 199 -10.29 6.23 -19.46
CA ALA A 199 -9.20 6.70 -18.61
C ALA A 199 -7.82 6.43 -19.23
N TYR A 200 -7.71 5.40 -20.07
CA TYR A 200 -6.45 4.87 -20.64
C TYR A 200 -6.44 4.92 -22.19
N GLU A 201 -7.08 5.93 -22.77
CA GLU A 201 -7.13 6.16 -24.22
C GLU A 201 -5.73 6.11 -24.87
N ARG A 202 -5.68 5.67 -26.13
CA ARG A 202 -4.44 5.40 -26.88
C ARG A 202 -3.52 6.62 -26.99
N ASP A 203 -4.07 7.83 -27.03
CA ASP A 203 -3.33 9.08 -27.18
C ASP A 203 -2.66 9.56 -25.88
N ARG A 204 -2.93 8.91 -24.74
CA ARG A 204 -2.36 9.28 -23.42
C ARG A 204 -1.03 8.60 -23.10
N TRP A 205 -0.52 7.78 -24.02
CA TRP A 205 0.74 7.07 -23.84
C TRP A 205 1.45 6.84 -25.18
N GLU A 206 2.77 6.78 -25.12
CA GLU A 206 3.65 6.59 -26.26
C GLU A 206 4.17 5.15 -26.32
N VAL A 207 4.49 4.58 -25.15
CA VAL A 207 5.08 3.24 -25.03
C VAL A 207 4.33 2.40 -23.99
N ALA A 208 3.97 1.18 -24.37
CA ALA A 208 3.39 0.18 -23.48
C ALA A 208 4.48 -0.75 -22.92
N TYR A 209 4.50 -0.85 -21.60
CA TYR A 209 5.34 -1.75 -20.82
C TYR A 209 4.48 -2.78 -20.10
N GLY A 210 4.96 -4.01 -20.03
CA GLY A 210 4.28 -5.09 -19.36
C GLY A 210 5.15 -5.79 -18.33
N SER A 211 4.61 -6.06 -17.14
CA SER A 211 5.31 -6.74 -16.04
C SER A 211 4.58 -7.99 -15.54
N SER A 212 5.18 -8.66 -14.54
CA SER A 212 4.74 -9.94 -13.97
C SER A 212 4.93 -11.15 -14.90
N GLY A 213 4.54 -12.32 -14.39
CA GLY A 213 4.95 -13.59 -14.96
C GLY A 213 4.13 -14.08 -16.15
N THR A 214 2.95 -13.52 -16.41
CA THR A 214 2.21 -13.80 -17.66
C THR A 214 2.93 -13.16 -18.84
N ILE A 215 3.16 -11.85 -18.76
CA ILE A 215 3.85 -11.09 -19.82
C ILE A 215 5.28 -11.59 -19.99
N GLY A 216 6.01 -11.84 -18.90
CA GLY A 216 7.34 -12.43 -18.99
C GLY A 216 7.37 -13.80 -19.68
N ALA A 217 6.40 -14.68 -19.38
CA ALA A 217 6.32 -15.98 -20.05
C ALA A 217 5.99 -15.85 -21.55
N VAL A 218 5.09 -14.94 -21.92
CA VAL A 218 4.77 -14.67 -23.33
C VAL A 218 5.98 -14.11 -24.06
N ALA A 219 6.68 -13.13 -23.49
CA ALA A 219 7.91 -12.58 -24.07
C ALA A 219 9.00 -13.64 -24.25
N ASP A 220 9.19 -14.54 -23.27
CA ASP A 220 10.16 -15.64 -23.36
C ASP A 220 9.78 -16.65 -24.47
N ILE A 221 8.49 -16.95 -24.65
CA ILE A 221 7.98 -17.82 -25.72
C ILE A 221 8.17 -17.17 -27.10
N VAL A 222 7.88 -15.87 -27.22
CA VAL A 222 8.07 -15.10 -28.46
C VAL A 222 9.54 -15.07 -28.86
N ALA A 223 10.43 -14.76 -27.91
CA ALA A 223 11.87 -14.76 -28.16
C ALA A 223 12.38 -16.14 -28.58
N ALA A 224 11.91 -17.21 -27.94
CA ALA A 224 12.29 -18.58 -28.28
C ALA A 224 11.77 -19.03 -29.66
N ALA A 225 10.71 -18.40 -30.18
CA ALA A 225 10.20 -18.60 -31.53
C ALA A 225 10.93 -17.77 -32.60
N GLY A 226 11.99 -17.04 -32.22
CA GLY A 226 12.80 -16.20 -33.12
C GLY A 226 12.38 -14.73 -33.18
N GLY A 227 11.41 -14.32 -32.35
CA GLY A 227 11.00 -12.92 -32.23
C GLY A 227 12.02 -12.05 -31.47
N PRO A 228 11.89 -10.72 -31.54
CA PRO A 228 12.72 -9.79 -30.77
C PRO A 228 12.55 -10.00 -29.26
N ALA A 229 13.68 -10.12 -28.54
CA ALA A 229 13.68 -10.35 -27.11
C ALA A 229 12.98 -9.21 -26.35
N GLY A 230 11.99 -9.56 -25.53
CA GLY A 230 11.28 -8.61 -24.69
C GLY A 230 10.23 -7.75 -25.42
N LEU A 231 9.95 -7.99 -26.70
CA LEU A 231 8.88 -7.31 -27.44
C LEU A 231 7.75 -8.30 -27.74
N ILE A 232 6.51 -7.88 -27.50
CA ILE A 232 5.30 -8.65 -27.78
C ILE A 232 4.44 -7.84 -28.74
N THR A 233 4.01 -8.44 -29.83
CA THR A 233 3.10 -7.83 -30.82
C THR A 233 1.74 -8.54 -30.85
N ARG A 234 0.73 -7.95 -31.50
CA ARG A 234 -0.56 -8.62 -31.74
C ARG A 234 -0.40 -9.95 -32.48
N GLU A 235 0.45 -9.98 -33.51
CA GLU A 235 0.72 -11.17 -34.31
C GLU A 235 1.28 -12.31 -33.44
N ASP A 236 2.16 -11.99 -32.50
CA ASP A 236 2.69 -12.96 -31.54
C ASP A 236 1.60 -13.59 -30.67
N LEU A 237 0.64 -12.78 -30.21
CA LEU A 237 -0.47 -13.24 -29.38
C LEU A 237 -1.43 -14.13 -30.17
N ASP A 238 -1.71 -13.77 -31.43
CA ASP A 238 -2.58 -14.54 -32.32
C ASP A 238 -1.96 -15.90 -32.65
N ARG A 239 -0.65 -15.92 -32.97
CA ARG A 239 0.10 -17.16 -33.17
C ARG A 239 0.07 -18.04 -31.92
N LEU A 240 0.38 -17.46 -30.76
CA LEU A 240 0.41 -18.20 -29.50
C LEU A 240 -0.98 -18.77 -29.14
N ARG A 241 -2.06 -18.03 -29.41
CA ARG A 241 -3.42 -18.55 -29.24
C ARG A 241 -3.67 -19.75 -30.14
N ALA A 242 -3.31 -19.66 -31.43
CA ALA A 242 -3.48 -20.77 -32.36
C ALA A 242 -2.72 -22.03 -31.92
N GLU A 243 -1.49 -21.90 -31.44
CA GLU A 243 -0.69 -23.02 -30.91
C GLU A 243 -1.30 -23.65 -29.65
N LEU A 244 -1.85 -22.82 -28.74
CA LEU A 244 -2.54 -23.31 -27.54
C LEU A 244 -3.82 -24.05 -27.89
N VAL A 245 -4.62 -23.54 -28.83
CA VAL A 245 -5.83 -24.21 -29.32
C VAL A 245 -5.47 -25.52 -30.01
N ALA A 246 -4.44 -25.54 -30.85
CA ALA A 246 -3.97 -26.76 -31.52
C ALA A 246 -3.50 -27.84 -30.53
N SER A 247 -3.00 -27.45 -29.35
CA SER A 247 -2.66 -28.37 -28.27
C SER A 247 -3.89 -29.00 -27.62
N GLY A 248 -5.05 -28.31 -27.65
CA GLY A 248 -6.36 -28.73 -27.16
C GLY A 248 -6.50 -28.88 -25.64
N HIS A 249 -5.39 -29.11 -24.93
CA HIS A 249 -5.36 -29.26 -23.49
C HIS A 249 -4.08 -28.72 -22.89
N VAL A 250 -4.17 -28.10 -21.71
CA VAL A 250 -3.04 -27.46 -21.03
C VAL A 250 -1.87 -28.40 -20.79
N ASP A 251 -2.14 -29.66 -20.44
CA ASP A 251 -1.10 -30.68 -20.21
C ASP A 251 -0.35 -31.11 -21.48
N LYS A 252 -0.92 -30.86 -22.67
CA LYS A 252 -0.30 -31.15 -23.96
C LYS A 252 0.52 -29.99 -24.51
N VAL A 253 0.44 -28.81 -23.89
CA VAL A 253 1.18 -27.62 -24.31
C VAL A 253 2.68 -27.87 -24.16
N ARG A 254 3.42 -27.73 -25.26
CA ARG A 254 4.88 -27.88 -25.35
C ARG A 254 5.48 -26.64 -26.00
N LEU A 255 5.47 -25.53 -25.27
CA LEU A 255 6.05 -24.27 -25.72
C LEU A 255 7.46 -24.11 -25.14
N PRO A 256 8.47 -23.76 -25.97
CA PRO A 256 9.79 -23.39 -25.47
C PRO A 256 9.70 -22.31 -24.39
N SER A 257 10.55 -22.41 -23.37
CA SER A 257 10.63 -21.45 -22.24
C SER A 257 9.41 -21.39 -21.29
N LEU A 258 8.29 -22.06 -21.59
CA LEU A 258 7.13 -22.12 -20.69
C LEU A 258 7.41 -23.05 -19.50
N LYS A 259 7.52 -22.45 -18.30
CA LYS A 259 7.74 -23.18 -17.04
C LYS A 259 6.52 -24.02 -16.64
N ASP A 260 6.75 -25.17 -16.01
CA ASP A 260 5.70 -26.09 -15.55
C ASP A 260 4.68 -25.42 -14.60
N ASP A 261 5.14 -24.50 -13.75
CA ASP A 261 4.28 -23.79 -12.80
C ASP A 261 3.40 -22.71 -13.46
N ARG A 262 3.68 -22.34 -14.71
CA ARG A 262 2.91 -21.39 -15.51
C ARG A 262 1.97 -22.06 -16.49
N ARG A 263 2.26 -23.29 -16.91
CA ARG A 263 1.42 -24.06 -17.86
C ARG A 263 -0.06 -24.05 -17.47
N PRO A 264 -0.48 -24.33 -16.21
CA PRO A 264 -1.90 -24.36 -15.85
C PRO A 264 -2.65 -23.02 -16.01
N VAL A 265 -1.92 -21.89 -16.04
CA VAL A 265 -2.51 -20.54 -16.06
C VAL A 265 -2.31 -19.81 -17.38
N ILE A 266 -1.72 -20.46 -18.40
CA ILE A 266 -1.33 -19.79 -19.65
C ILE A 266 -2.54 -19.37 -20.50
N GLY A 267 -3.59 -20.19 -20.56
CA GLY A 267 -4.81 -19.87 -21.33
C GLY A 267 -5.50 -18.62 -20.82
N GLY A 268 -5.73 -18.56 -19.50
CA GLY A 268 -6.29 -17.37 -18.86
C GLY A 268 -5.37 -16.16 -18.95
N GLY A 269 -4.06 -16.34 -18.73
CA GLY A 269 -3.08 -15.27 -18.86
C GLY A 269 -3.04 -14.65 -20.26
N LEU A 270 -3.02 -15.48 -21.31
CA LEU A 270 -3.04 -15.02 -22.69
C LEU A 270 -4.34 -14.29 -23.03
N SER A 271 -5.48 -14.83 -22.61
CA SER A 271 -6.79 -14.22 -22.87
C SER A 271 -6.88 -12.80 -22.28
N VAL A 272 -6.38 -12.63 -21.05
CA VAL A 272 -6.32 -11.30 -20.42
C VAL A 272 -5.35 -10.37 -21.16
N LEU A 273 -4.18 -10.86 -21.59
CA LEU A 273 -3.23 -10.04 -22.33
C LEU A 273 -3.78 -9.60 -23.69
N ARG A 274 -4.47 -10.49 -24.43
CA ARG A 274 -5.15 -10.14 -25.69
C ARG A 274 -6.25 -9.11 -25.46
N ALA A 275 -7.08 -9.29 -24.44
CA ALA A 275 -8.11 -8.32 -24.06
C ALA A 275 -7.51 -6.95 -23.73
N VAL A 276 -6.37 -6.88 -23.02
CA VAL A 276 -5.67 -5.61 -22.76
C VAL A 276 -5.18 -4.97 -24.07
N PHE A 277 -4.56 -5.76 -24.96
CA PHE A 277 -4.12 -5.26 -26.26
C PHE A 277 -5.29 -4.68 -27.05
N ASP A 278 -6.42 -5.38 -27.14
CA ASP A 278 -7.59 -4.94 -27.88
C ASP A 278 -8.22 -3.69 -27.27
N THR A 279 -8.50 -3.73 -25.97
CA THR A 279 -9.18 -2.64 -25.24
C THR A 279 -8.38 -1.34 -25.30
N LEU A 280 -7.07 -1.41 -25.11
CA LEU A 280 -6.20 -0.23 -25.05
C LEU A 280 -5.55 0.10 -26.40
N GLN A 281 -5.91 -0.60 -27.48
CA GLN A 281 -5.36 -0.40 -28.83
C GLN A 281 -3.82 -0.48 -28.86
N ILE A 282 -3.24 -1.46 -28.16
CA ILE A 282 -1.78 -1.67 -28.11
C ILE A 282 -1.34 -2.45 -29.35
N ASP A 283 -0.37 -1.90 -30.09
CA ASP A 283 0.23 -2.61 -31.23
C ASP A 283 1.42 -3.48 -30.80
N SER A 284 2.24 -2.93 -29.90
CA SER A 284 3.37 -3.63 -29.31
C SER A 284 3.58 -3.24 -27.84
N MET A 285 4.13 -4.18 -27.07
CA MET A 285 4.41 -4.04 -25.65
C MET A 285 5.83 -4.52 -25.34
N GLN A 286 6.56 -3.73 -24.56
CA GLN A 286 7.87 -4.11 -24.04
C GLN A 286 7.73 -4.82 -22.69
N ALA A 287 8.25 -6.04 -22.57
CA ALA A 287 8.39 -6.71 -21.29
C ALA A 287 9.40 -5.95 -20.42
N ALA A 288 8.90 -5.31 -19.36
CA ALA A 288 9.71 -4.56 -18.41
C ALA A 288 10.33 -5.48 -17.35
N GLN A 289 11.55 -5.14 -16.96
CA GLN A 289 12.11 -5.60 -15.70
C GLN A 289 11.59 -4.71 -14.58
N GLY A 290 11.42 -5.28 -13.39
CA GLY A 290 10.76 -4.56 -12.30
C GLY A 290 9.29 -4.92 -12.19
N ALA A 291 8.78 -4.82 -10.98
CA ALA A 291 7.40 -5.09 -10.58
C ALA A 291 7.24 -4.67 -9.11
N LEU A 292 6.15 -5.08 -8.48
CA LEU A 292 5.80 -4.80 -7.09
C LEU A 292 7.00 -4.85 -6.10
N ARG A 293 7.81 -5.92 -6.11
CA ARG A 293 8.91 -6.09 -5.14
C ARG A 293 9.99 -5.01 -5.24
N HIS A 294 10.35 -4.62 -6.46
CA HIS A 294 11.35 -3.56 -6.65
C HIS A 294 10.77 -2.22 -6.16
N GLY A 295 9.50 -1.96 -6.47
CA GLY A 295 8.78 -0.80 -5.93
C GLY A 295 8.74 -0.79 -4.41
N VAL A 296 8.47 -1.93 -3.78
CA VAL A 296 8.50 -2.07 -2.31
C VAL A 296 9.88 -1.71 -1.76
N LEU A 297 10.96 -2.19 -2.37
CA LEU A 297 12.33 -1.89 -1.94
C LEU A 297 12.68 -0.40 -2.11
N TYR A 298 12.33 0.21 -3.24
CA TYR A 298 12.56 1.65 -3.47
C TYR A 298 11.67 2.51 -2.55
N ASP A 299 10.42 2.14 -2.33
CA ASP A 299 9.52 2.85 -1.40
C ASP A 299 10.04 2.80 0.04
N MET A 300 10.72 1.73 0.46
CA MET A 300 11.39 1.69 1.76
C MET A 300 12.51 2.73 1.88
N LEU A 301 13.24 3.01 0.80
CA LEU A 301 14.25 4.07 0.77
C LEU A 301 13.60 5.45 0.85
N ASP A 302 12.52 5.67 0.08
CA ASP A 302 11.82 6.95 0.00
C ASP A 302 11.13 7.33 1.31
N ARG A 303 10.56 6.35 2.03
CA ARG A 303 9.92 6.58 3.34
C ARG A 303 10.88 7.17 4.39
N GLU A 304 12.19 7.00 4.23
CA GLU A 304 13.17 7.60 5.14
C GLU A 304 13.50 9.05 4.79
N GLN A 305 13.30 9.47 3.54
CA GLN A 305 13.61 10.82 3.09
C GLN A 305 12.36 11.71 3.15
N PRO A 306 12.35 12.80 3.95
CA PRO A 306 11.18 13.68 4.04
C PRO A 306 10.72 14.26 2.69
N VAL A 307 11.65 14.43 1.75
CA VAL A 307 11.39 15.02 0.43
C VAL A 307 10.68 14.04 -0.51
N THR A 308 11.02 12.75 -0.45
CA THR A 308 10.45 11.72 -1.36
C THR A 308 9.36 10.87 -0.70
N ASP A 309 9.06 11.07 0.59
CA ASP A 309 8.02 10.33 1.31
C ASP A 309 6.61 10.63 0.75
N MET A 310 6.10 9.71 -0.09
CA MET A 310 4.81 9.82 -0.75
C MET A 310 3.64 10.07 0.23
N ARG A 311 3.75 9.61 1.48
CA ARG A 311 2.70 9.86 2.50
C ARG A 311 2.50 11.35 2.76
N SER A 312 3.58 12.13 2.76
CA SER A 312 3.50 13.59 2.92
C SER A 312 2.79 14.25 1.74
N THR A 313 3.02 13.76 0.52
CA THR A 313 2.30 14.22 -0.69
C THR A 313 0.83 13.83 -0.64
N THR A 314 0.51 12.61 -0.21
CA THR A 314 -0.87 12.16 0.01
C THR A 314 -1.59 13.04 1.02
N VAL A 315 -0.96 13.37 2.15
CA VAL A 315 -1.54 14.25 3.18
C VAL A 315 -1.88 15.62 2.60
N LYS A 316 -0.94 16.26 1.89
CA LYS A 316 -1.18 17.55 1.21
C LYS A 316 -2.34 17.47 0.21
N ARG A 317 -2.39 16.40 -0.59
CA ARG A 317 -3.47 16.15 -1.56
C ARG A 317 -4.82 16.01 -0.87
N LEU A 318 -4.89 15.27 0.23
CA LEU A 318 -6.13 15.12 1.02
C LEU A 318 -6.57 16.46 1.63
N CYS A 319 -5.64 17.24 2.19
CA CYS A 319 -5.96 18.57 2.69
C CYS A 319 -6.55 19.46 1.59
N ALA A 320 -5.97 19.48 0.40
CA ALA A 320 -6.49 20.25 -0.74
C ALA A 320 -7.84 19.73 -1.23
N LYS A 321 -8.00 18.40 -1.37
CA LYS A 321 -9.24 17.78 -1.84
C LYS A 321 -10.43 18.06 -0.94
N PHE A 322 -10.20 18.15 0.38
CA PHE A 322 -11.25 18.35 1.38
C PHE A 322 -11.25 19.77 1.96
N ASP A 323 -10.62 20.73 1.28
CA ASP A 323 -10.61 22.16 1.63
C ASP A 323 -10.24 22.43 3.11
N ALA A 324 -9.21 21.74 3.60
CA ALA A 324 -8.72 21.95 4.96
C ALA A 324 -7.98 23.29 5.08
N ASP A 325 -8.23 24.04 6.17
CA ASP A 325 -7.53 25.29 6.48
C ASP A 325 -6.04 25.01 6.75
N ALA A 326 -5.21 25.27 5.73
CA ALA A 326 -3.77 25.01 5.78
C ALA A 326 -3.05 25.79 6.89
N ALA A 327 -3.53 27.01 7.22
CA ALA A 327 -2.94 27.82 8.28
C ALA A 327 -3.27 27.23 9.66
N GLN A 328 -4.52 26.80 9.86
CA GLN A 328 -4.93 26.13 11.09
C GLN A 328 -4.23 24.77 11.27
N ALA A 329 -4.18 23.96 10.21
CA ALA A 329 -3.43 22.71 10.16
C ALA A 329 -1.96 22.91 10.59
N ALA A 330 -1.27 23.91 10.04
CA ALA A 330 0.10 24.22 10.39
C ALA A 330 0.26 24.64 11.86
N ARG A 331 -0.64 25.49 12.38
CA ARG A 331 -0.65 25.91 13.81
C ARG A 331 -0.81 24.72 14.76
N VAL A 332 -1.80 23.86 14.51
CA VAL A 332 -2.05 22.68 15.33
C VAL A 332 -0.87 21.71 15.25
N ALA A 333 -0.30 21.47 14.07
CA ALA A 333 0.86 20.59 13.91
C ALA A 333 2.07 21.11 14.68
N ALA A 334 2.39 22.41 14.59
CA ALA A 334 3.51 23.02 15.30
C ALA A 334 3.34 22.92 16.82
N ALA A 335 2.14 23.21 17.34
CA ALA A 335 1.84 23.11 18.77
C ALA A 335 1.91 21.65 19.25
N ALA A 336 1.30 20.71 18.52
CA ALA A 336 1.29 19.29 18.87
C ALA A 336 2.71 18.70 18.91
N CYS A 337 3.55 18.98 17.91
CA CYS A 337 4.94 18.52 17.90
C CYS A 337 5.77 19.16 19.02
N THR A 338 5.54 20.45 19.33
CA THR A 338 6.22 21.12 20.45
C THR A 338 5.92 20.43 21.78
N LEU A 339 4.65 20.08 22.02
CA LEU A 339 4.24 19.35 23.21
C LEU A 339 4.80 17.91 23.24
N LEU A 340 4.83 17.23 22.09
CA LEU A 340 5.36 15.87 22.00
C LEU A 340 6.85 15.81 22.33
N ARG A 341 7.64 16.79 21.88
CA ARG A 341 9.06 16.90 22.23
C ARG A 341 9.28 17.03 23.74
N GLN A 342 8.38 17.69 24.47
CA GLN A 342 8.49 17.80 25.93
C GLN A 342 8.23 16.45 26.60
N LEU A 343 7.17 15.74 26.18
CA LEU A 343 6.84 14.42 26.72
C LEU A 343 7.90 13.36 26.43
N ARG A 344 8.51 13.40 25.23
CA ARG A 344 9.35 12.33 24.69
C ARG A 344 10.79 12.76 24.42
N HIS A 345 11.29 13.72 25.19
CA HIS A 345 12.65 14.27 25.05
C HIS A 345 13.77 13.23 25.26
N ALA A 346 13.48 12.11 25.92
CA ALA A 346 14.43 11.04 26.19
C ALA A 346 14.53 10.00 25.06
N ASP A 347 13.68 10.08 24.05
CA ASP A 347 13.71 9.17 22.91
C ASP A 347 14.91 9.45 22.01
N ASP A 348 15.32 8.42 21.26
CA ASP A 348 16.23 8.58 20.12
C ASP A 348 15.63 9.54 19.07
N ASP A 349 16.46 10.43 18.52
CA ASP A 349 16.04 11.46 17.57
C ASP A 349 15.29 10.90 16.36
N GLN A 350 15.68 9.72 15.85
CA GLN A 350 14.99 9.11 14.71
C GLN A 350 13.62 8.57 15.10
N VAL A 351 13.48 8.02 16.31
CA VAL A 351 12.20 7.56 16.86
C VAL A 351 11.27 8.75 17.06
N LEU A 352 11.75 9.81 17.71
CA LEU A 352 10.98 11.03 17.94
C LEU A 352 10.52 11.65 16.62
N ALA A 353 11.43 11.83 15.65
CA ALA A 353 11.10 12.39 14.33
C ALA A 353 10.01 11.58 13.60
N ARG A 354 9.99 10.25 13.73
CA ARG A 354 8.93 9.40 13.16
C ARG A 354 7.58 9.64 13.83
N HIS A 355 7.55 9.82 15.15
CA HIS A 355 6.31 10.11 15.88
C HIS A 355 5.80 11.53 15.60
N GLU A 356 6.69 12.52 15.54
CA GLU A 356 6.36 13.89 15.14
C GLU A 356 5.76 13.94 13.74
N ARG A 357 6.33 13.20 12.78
CA ARG A 357 5.81 13.16 11.41
C ARG A 357 4.36 12.66 11.36
N LYS A 358 4.08 11.55 12.04
CA LYS A 358 2.72 10.99 12.14
C LYS A 358 1.75 11.94 12.84
N LEU A 359 2.20 12.59 13.93
CA LEU A 359 1.40 13.57 14.66
C LEU A 359 1.10 14.81 13.80
N SER A 360 2.09 15.29 13.05
CA SER A 360 1.96 16.39 12.10
C SER A 360 0.96 16.05 10.98
N TRP A 361 1.00 14.83 10.43
CA TRP A 361 -0.01 14.39 9.46
C TRP A 361 -1.42 14.36 10.06
N ALA A 362 -1.58 13.84 11.29
CA ALA A 362 -2.88 13.83 11.97
C ALA A 362 -3.41 15.25 12.19
N ALA A 363 -2.53 16.16 12.63
CA ALA A 363 -2.85 17.57 12.82
C ALA A 363 -3.18 18.28 11.50
N GLN A 364 -2.52 17.94 10.39
CA GLN A 364 -2.88 18.48 9.08
C GLN A 364 -4.27 18.02 8.63
N LEU A 365 -4.62 16.77 8.94
CA LEU A 365 -5.85 16.13 8.48
C LEU A 365 -7.04 16.29 9.44
N HIS A 366 -6.85 16.87 10.63
CA HIS A 366 -7.87 16.83 11.70
C HIS A 366 -9.22 17.50 11.32
N GLU A 367 -9.20 18.47 10.39
CA GLU A 367 -10.39 19.22 9.95
C GLU A 367 -10.97 18.75 8.60
N ILE A 368 -10.40 17.74 7.92
CA ILE A 368 -10.88 17.32 6.58
C ILE A 368 -12.35 16.86 6.57
N GLY A 369 -12.86 16.42 7.72
CA GLY A 369 -14.28 16.04 7.86
C GLY A 369 -15.25 17.22 7.86
N SER A 370 -14.76 18.45 7.98
CA SER A 370 -15.60 19.66 8.06
C SER A 370 -16.39 19.90 6.77
N THR A 371 -15.86 19.43 5.63
CA THR A 371 -16.50 19.47 4.32
C THR A 371 -17.73 18.58 4.24
N VAL A 372 -17.84 17.55 5.09
CA VAL A 372 -19.04 16.71 5.23
C VAL A 372 -20.05 17.36 6.16
N SER A 373 -19.61 17.75 7.37
CA SER A 373 -20.44 18.41 8.37
C SER A 373 -19.55 19.11 9.40
N HIS A 374 -19.98 20.29 9.84
CA HIS A 374 -19.33 21.00 10.94
C HIS A 374 -19.54 20.30 12.29
N SER A 375 -20.67 19.61 12.47
CA SER A 375 -20.91 18.79 13.65
C SER A 375 -20.24 17.43 13.49
N ASP A 376 -19.57 16.98 14.54
CA ASP A 376 -18.89 15.67 14.54
C ASP A 376 -17.84 15.46 13.42
N TYR A 377 -17.24 16.54 12.91
CA TYR A 377 -16.24 16.48 11.82
C TYR A 377 -15.07 15.53 12.08
N HIS A 378 -14.66 15.33 13.33
CA HIS A 378 -13.65 14.33 13.73
C HIS A 378 -14.03 12.90 13.31
N LYS A 379 -15.32 12.54 13.39
CA LYS A 379 -15.83 11.23 12.93
C LYS A 379 -15.81 11.13 11.41
N HIS A 380 -16.21 12.21 10.72
CA HIS A 380 -16.18 12.26 9.26
C HIS A 380 -14.75 12.23 8.71
N GLY A 381 -13.80 12.90 9.38
CA GLY A 381 -12.38 12.85 9.03
C GLY A 381 -11.81 11.45 9.18
N ALA A 382 -12.11 10.77 10.30
CA ALA A 382 -11.72 9.38 10.49
C ALA A 382 -12.33 8.46 9.42
N TYR A 383 -13.63 8.62 9.13
CA TYR A 383 -14.31 7.89 8.05
C TYR A 383 -13.66 8.12 6.69
N ILE A 384 -13.33 9.37 6.33
CA ILE A 384 -12.63 9.70 5.08
C ILE A 384 -11.29 8.95 5.02
N LEU A 385 -10.52 8.94 6.12
CA LEU A 385 -9.23 8.26 6.15
C LEU A 385 -9.38 6.74 6.04
N ASP A 386 -10.37 6.13 6.67
CA ASP A 386 -10.62 4.68 6.58
C ASP A 386 -11.10 4.24 5.19
N ASN A 387 -11.62 5.16 4.36
CA ASN A 387 -12.29 4.84 3.09
C ASN A 387 -11.67 5.53 1.87
N THR A 388 -10.52 6.19 2.01
CA THR A 388 -9.81 6.83 0.88
C THR A 388 -8.63 5.98 0.42
N ASP A 389 -8.36 6.01 -0.89
CA ASP A 389 -7.06 5.58 -1.41
C ASP A 389 -6.00 6.63 -1.05
N ALA A 390 -5.04 6.21 -0.22
CA ALA A 390 -3.97 7.04 0.30
C ALA A 390 -2.60 6.44 -0.10
N PRO A 391 -2.11 6.73 -1.31
CA PRO A 391 -0.81 6.25 -1.79
C PRO A 391 0.31 6.43 -0.75
N GLY A 392 1.11 5.38 -0.60
CA GLY A 392 2.21 5.32 0.37
C GLY A 392 1.80 4.95 1.80
N PHE A 393 0.50 4.88 2.15
CA PHE A 393 0.06 4.37 3.46
C PHE A 393 -0.36 2.90 3.36
N ALA A 394 0.09 2.07 4.30
CA ALA A 394 -0.59 0.80 4.55
C ALA A 394 -1.94 1.04 5.25
N ALA A 395 -2.91 0.15 5.07
CA ALA A 395 -4.25 0.30 5.66
C ALA A 395 -4.22 0.50 7.19
N HIS A 396 -3.37 -0.26 7.88
CA HIS A 396 -3.21 -0.13 9.34
C HIS A 396 -2.54 1.20 9.75
N GLU A 397 -1.63 1.74 8.93
CA GLU A 397 -1.00 3.05 9.18
C GLU A 397 -2.03 4.17 9.05
N LEU A 398 -2.86 4.10 8.00
CA LEU A 398 -3.92 5.07 7.73
C LEU A 398 -5.03 5.00 8.78
N HIS A 399 -5.43 3.79 9.19
CA HIS A 399 -6.38 3.60 10.27
C HIS A 399 -5.87 4.19 11.59
N ARG A 400 -4.60 3.95 11.95
CA ARG A 400 -3.98 4.54 13.15
C ARG A 400 -3.96 6.07 13.08
N LEU A 401 -3.73 6.65 11.90
CA LEU A 401 -3.86 8.09 11.68
C LEU A 401 -5.31 8.56 11.84
N GLY A 402 -6.25 7.80 11.31
CA GLY A 402 -7.69 7.96 11.48
C GLY A 402 -8.12 7.95 12.95
N GLN A 403 -7.52 7.11 13.80
CA GLN A 403 -7.79 7.10 15.24
C GLN A 403 -7.29 8.37 15.95
N LEU A 404 -6.17 8.96 15.54
CA LEU A 404 -5.74 10.27 16.04
C LEU A 404 -6.73 11.37 15.61
N VAL A 405 -7.19 11.34 14.35
CA VAL A 405 -8.21 12.28 13.84
C VAL A 405 -9.57 12.06 14.50
N LEU A 406 -9.98 10.83 14.78
CA LEU A 406 -11.20 10.53 15.52
C LEU A 406 -11.07 11.04 16.97
N GLY A 407 -9.93 10.77 17.58
CA GLY A 407 -9.67 11.03 18.98
C GLY A 407 -9.26 12.45 19.32
N HIS A 408 -8.96 13.33 18.35
CA HIS A 408 -8.56 14.71 18.67
C HIS A 408 -9.66 15.53 19.35
N ARG A 409 -10.91 15.05 19.30
CA ARG A 409 -12.07 15.66 19.98
C ARG A 409 -13.05 14.56 20.41
N GLY A 410 -13.97 14.90 21.31
CA GLY A 410 -15.01 13.98 21.76
C GLY A 410 -14.58 13.13 22.96
N LYS A 411 -15.37 12.08 23.25
CA LYS A 411 -15.25 11.27 24.46
C LYS A 411 -14.21 10.16 24.27
N LEU A 412 -13.06 10.25 24.95
CA LEU A 412 -11.96 9.27 24.89
C LEU A 412 -12.40 7.83 25.17
N ARG A 413 -13.28 7.61 26.14
CA ARG A 413 -13.81 6.27 26.48
C ARG A 413 -14.56 5.53 25.36
N LYS A 414 -14.89 6.23 24.27
CA LYS A 414 -15.57 5.66 23.09
C LYS A 414 -14.60 5.27 21.98
N LEU A 415 -13.32 5.59 22.12
CA LEU A 415 -12.29 5.20 21.17
C LEU A 415 -11.96 3.73 21.40
N ASP A 416 -11.94 2.96 20.32
CA ASP A 416 -11.46 1.59 20.31
C ASP A 416 -9.95 1.61 20.02
N ILE A 417 -9.17 1.95 21.04
CA ILE A 417 -7.71 2.10 20.96
C ILE A 417 -7.03 1.34 22.10
N ASP A 418 -5.79 0.90 21.85
CA ASP A 418 -4.95 0.32 22.89
C ASP A 418 -4.31 1.44 23.74
N PHE A 419 -4.86 1.66 24.93
CA PHE A 419 -4.30 2.60 25.92
C PHE A 419 -2.97 2.12 26.52
N GLY A 420 -2.49 0.92 26.18
CA GLY A 420 -1.14 0.44 26.47
C GLY A 420 -0.07 0.95 25.50
N ASP A 421 -0.44 1.46 24.32
CA ASP A 421 0.49 2.07 23.36
C ASP A 421 0.80 3.50 23.78
N GLU A 422 1.73 3.65 24.73
CA GLU A 422 2.18 4.94 25.26
C GLU A 422 2.56 5.97 24.18
N PRO A 423 3.36 5.61 23.14
CA PRO A 423 3.60 6.49 22.00
C PRO A 423 2.34 7.04 21.35
N PHE A 424 1.33 6.21 21.14
CA PHE A 424 0.04 6.63 20.58
C PHE A 424 -0.71 7.56 21.54
N VAL A 425 -0.76 7.20 22.82
CA VAL A 425 -1.48 8.00 23.83
C VAL A 425 -0.86 9.39 23.97
N HIS A 426 0.47 9.51 23.97
CA HIS A 426 1.17 10.79 23.97
C HIS A 426 0.86 11.62 22.70
N GLN A 427 0.84 10.99 21.53
CA GLN A 427 0.43 11.68 20.29
C GLN A 427 -1.02 12.17 20.37
N LEU A 428 -1.92 11.35 20.90
CA LEU A 428 -3.34 11.69 21.09
C LEU A 428 -3.52 12.85 22.08
N ALA A 429 -2.82 12.83 23.21
CA ALA A 429 -2.83 13.95 24.16
C ALA A 429 -2.33 15.24 23.51
N CYS A 430 -1.19 15.19 22.83
CA CYS A 430 -0.61 16.36 22.18
C CYS A 430 -1.52 16.98 21.12
N ILE A 431 -2.18 16.19 20.27
CA ILE A 431 -3.11 16.75 19.26
C ILE A 431 -4.36 17.36 19.91
N ARG A 432 -4.90 16.73 20.97
CA ARG A 432 -6.06 17.25 21.71
C ARG A 432 -5.74 18.58 22.39
N LEU A 433 -4.60 18.66 23.07
CA LEU A 433 -4.10 19.90 23.68
C LEU A 433 -3.81 20.98 22.63
N ALA A 434 -3.18 20.62 21.51
CA ALA A 434 -2.90 21.57 20.44
C ALA A 434 -4.17 22.15 19.80
N VAL A 435 -5.19 21.34 19.56
CA VAL A 435 -6.50 21.82 19.06
C VAL A 435 -7.15 22.78 20.05
N ILE A 436 -7.09 22.48 21.35
CA ILE A 436 -7.57 23.39 22.41
C ILE A 436 -6.78 24.70 22.38
N LEU A 437 -5.46 24.65 22.34
CA LEU A 437 -4.61 25.85 22.38
C LEU A 437 -4.77 26.72 21.12
N CYS A 438 -5.06 26.11 19.97
CA CYS A 438 -5.27 26.78 18.69
C CYS A 438 -6.75 27.08 18.39
N HIS A 439 -7.67 26.94 19.36
CA HIS A 439 -9.12 27.05 19.13
C HIS A 439 -9.55 28.42 18.57
N ALA A 440 -8.80 29.48 18.88
CA ALA A 440 -9.04 30.84 18.42
C ALA A 440 -8.50 31.13 17.01
N ARG A 441 -7.98 30.11 16.30
CA ARG A 441 -7.33 30.21 14.98
C ARG A 441 -6.20 31.25 14.92
N ARG A 442 -5.43 31.36 16.00
CA ARG A 442 -4.23 32.21 16.15
C ARG A 442 -3.10 31.38 16.75
N ASP A 443 -1.87 31.85 16.58
CA ASP A 443 -0.70 31.18 17.15
C ASP A 443 -0.81 31.12 18.68
N PRO A 444 -0.74 29.93 19.29
CA PRO A 444 -0.87 29.79 20.73
C PRO A 444 0.40 30.27 21.45
N GLU A 445 0.22 30.87 22.63
CA GLU A 445 1.35 31.21 23.51
C GLU A 445 1.78 29.96 24.29
N LEU A 446 2.71 29.19 23.73
CA LEU A 446 3.21 27.96 24.36
C LEU A 446 4.33 28.22 25.39
N ARG A 447 4.89 29.43 25.41
CA ARG A 447 5.99 29.77 26.32
C ARG A 447 5.52 29.69 27.77
N GLY A 448 6.24 28.93 28.58
CA GLY A 448 5.94 28.73 30.00
C GLY A 448 5.00 27.55 30.28
N LEU A 449 4.40 26.93 29.25
CA LEU A 449 3.71 25.65 29.39
C LEU A 449 4.74 24.52 29.42
N GLN A 450 4.64 23.65 30.43
CA GLN A 450 5.50 22.48 30.56
C GLN A 450 4.64 21.22 30.67
N LEU A 451 4.76 20.35 29.69
CA LEU A 451 4.11 19.05 29.64
C LEU A 451 5.15 17.97 29.98
N SER A 452 4.90 17.21 31.04
CA SER A 452 5.76 16.11 31.48
C SER A 452 4.96 14.81 31.54
N GLY A 453 5.62 13.69 31.22
CA GLY A 453 5.05 12.34 31.30
C GLY A 453 5.63 11.55 32.48
N GLY A 454 4.83 10.63 33.00
CA GLY A 454 5.21 9.59 33.95
C GLY A 454 4.55 8.27 33.57
N ASP A 455 4.67 7.23 34.41
CA ASP A 455 4.00 5.96 34.16
C ASP A 455 2.48 6.15 34.11
N ARG A 456 1.89 5.98 32.93
CA ARG A 456 0.47 6.22 32.61
C ARG A 456 -0.09 7.54 33.16
N SER A 457 0.74 8.57 33.18
CA SER A 457 0.39 9.89 33.71
C SER A 457 1.01 11.01 32.90
N MET A 458 0.30 12.13 32.82
CA MET A 458 0.73 13.35 32.16
C MET A 458 0.39 14.54 33.04
N THR A 459 1.28 15.53 33.11
CA THR A 459 1.04 16.77 33.87
C THR A 459 1.36 17.96 32.98
N LEU A 460 0.39 18.87 32.83
CA LEU A 460 0.59 20.15 32.15
C LEU A 460 0.65 21.28 33.19
N LYS A 461 1.83 21.86 33.38
CA LYS A 461 2.00 23.04 34.25
C LYS A 461 1.55 24.30 33.54
N LEU A 462 0.64 25.04 34.17
CA LEU A 462 0.04 26.27 33.66
C LEU A 462 0.38 27.44 34.58
N PRO A 463 1.25 28.39 34.16
CA PRO A 463 1.52 29.58 34.95
C PRO A 463 0.22 30.34 35.26
N ALA A 464 0.04 30.80 36.50
CA ALA A 464 -1.17 31.54 36.90
C ALA A 464 -1.43 32.77 36.00
N ALA A 465 -0.36 33.49 35.64
CA ALA A 465 -0.43 34.62 34.70
C ALA A 465 -0.90 34.20 33.29
N TRP A 466 -0.53 33.00 32.83
CA TRP A 466 -0.99 32.48 31.54
C TRP A 466 -2.49 32.19 31.58
N SER A 467 -2.97 31.55 32.64
CA SER A 467 -4.40 31.24 32.82
C SER A 467 -5.27 32.49 32.92
N ALA A 468 -4.75 33.56 33.55
CA ALA A 468 -5.42 34.85 33.61
C ALA A 468 -5.50 35.55 32.24
N LYS A 469 -4.46 35.40 31.41
CA LYS A 469 -4.40 35.96 30.05
C LYS A 469 -5.23 35.17 29.04
N HIS A 470 -5.33 33.84 29.20
CA HIS A 470 -6.02 32.92 28.29
C HIS A 470 -7.12 32.10 29.00
N PRO A 471 -8.17 32.76 29.56
CA PRO A 471 -9.14 32.10 30.44
C PRO A 471 -9.98 31.02 29.73
N GLN A 472 -10.28 31.19 28.44
CA GLN A 472 -11.02 30.20 27.65
C GLN A 472 -10.21 28.92 27.42
N SER A 473 -8.96 29.06 27.00
CA SER A 473 -8.03 27.93 26.85
C SER A 473 -7.81 27.23 28.18
N ALA A 474 -7.60 27.97 29.27
CA ALA A 474 -7.46 27.40 30.62
C ALA A 474 -8.70 26.61 31.07
N TRP A 475 -9.91 27.09 30.75
CA TRP A 475 -11.15 26.35 31.01
C TRP A 475 -11.22 25.06 30.19
N LEU A 476 -10.96 25.12 28.88
CA LEU A 476 -10.96 23.95 28.00
C LEU A 476 -9.94 22.90 28.43
N LEU A 477 -8.76 23.31 28.90
CA LEU A 477 -7.74 22.41 29.43
C LEU A 477 -8.21 21.67 30.70
N ARG A 478 -9.00 22.32 31.57
CA ARG A 478 -9.58 21.66 32.76
C ARG A 478 -10.62 20.60 32.36
N GLU A 479 -11.46 20.92 31.39
CA GLU A 479 -12.42 19.95 30.83
C GLU A 479 -11.69 18.76 30.20
N GLU A 480 -10.57 19.02 29.53
CA GLU A 480 -9.72 17.99 28.96
C GLU A 480 -9.10 17.09 30.05
N ALA A 481 -8.55 17.66 31.12
CA ALA A 481 -8.08 16.92 32.31
C ALA A 481 -9.17 15.99 32.85
N ALA A 482 -10.40 16.49 33.03
CA ALA A 482 -11.52 15.68 33.47
C ALA A 482 -11.94 14.58 32.48
N ALA A 483 -11.70 14.76 31.18
CA ALA A 483 -11.96 13.74 30.16
C ALA A 483 -10.98 12.57 30.25
N TRP A 484 -9.69 12.84 30.51
CA TRP A 484 -8.65 11.83 30.66
C TRP A 484 -8.83 10.96 31.91
N GLN A 485 -9.39 11.51 33.01
CA GLN A 485 -9.73 10.75 34.23
C GLN A 485 -10.75 9.60 33.99
N LYS A 486 -11.37 9.55 32.80
CA LYS A 486 -12.27 8.46 32.37
C LYS A 486 -11.55 7.37 31.57
N THR A 487 -10.22 7.38 31.56
CA THR A 487 -9.33 6.43 30.88
C THR A 487 -8.32 5.86 31.89
N PRO A 488 -7.54 4.84 31.52
CA PRO A 488 -6.45 4.33 32.37
C PRO A 488 -5.27 5.31 32.59
N TRP A 489 -5.32 6.51 32.01
CA TRP A 489 -4.28 7.53 32.10
C TRP A 489 -4.70 8.70 32.98
N ALA A 490 -3.83 9.11 33.89
CA ALA A 490 -4.02 10.32 34.68
C ALA A 490 -3.55 11.55 33.89
N PHE A 491 -4.38 12.60 33.83
CA PHE A 491 -3.96 13.91 33.31
C PHE A 491 -4.25 14.99 34.33
N GLU A 492 -3.20 15.68 34.77
CA GLU A 492 -3.25 16.71 35.81
C GLU A 492 -2.82 18.07 35.28
N LEU A 493 -3.44 19.13 35.81
CA LEU A 493 -3.03 20.51 35.58
C LEU A 493 -2.32 21.02 36.82
N GLY A 494 -1.06 21.43 36.66
CA GLY A 494 -0.17 21.88 37.74
C GLY A 494 0.14 23.36 37.73
#